data_AF-A0A699S8L6-F1
#
_entry.id   AF-A0A699S8L6-F1
#
_cell.length_a   1.000
_cell.length_b   1.000
_cell.length_c   1.000
_cell.angle_alpha   90.00
_cell.angle_beta   90.00
_cell.angle_gamma   90.00
#
_symmetry.space_group_name_H-M   'P 1'
#
loop_
_entity.id
_entity.type
_entity.pdbx_description
1 polymer ?
#
loop_
_entity_poly.entity_id
_entity_poly.type
_entity_poly.pdbx_seq_one_letter_code
_entity_poly.pdbx_strand_id
1 'polypeptide(L)'
;MMGKISFYLGLQISQNPRGIFINQSKYALKSLKKYGFESYEPVDTLMVEKSKLDEDKEGKAVDPSHYHGMIGTLLYLTASRPDLQFAVCMCAQYQARPTEKHVHAVKRIFRYLRGTVHRGLWYPKDSSVSITDFTDADHAGCQDTRRSISGSVQFLEERLISWSSKRKKSAAISSTEAEYIALSGCYAQILWMRSQLSDYGLAFNKIPT
;
A
#
# COMPACT_ATOMS: atom_id res chain seq x y z
N MET A 1 13.87 -2.06 -33.90
CA MET A 1 13.55 -1.05 -32.88
C MET A 1 12.41 -1.59 -32.03
N MET A 2 12.64 -1.94 -30.76
CA MET A 2 11.55 -2.42 -29.88
C MET A 2 10.59 -1.25 -29.62
N GLY A 3 9.29 -1.45 -29.83
CA GLY A 3 8.27 -0.43 -29.61
C GLY A 3 8.13 -0.01 -28.14
N LYS A 4 7.22 0.93 -27.87
CA LYS A 4 6.94 1.37 -26.49
C LYS A 4 6.47 0.19 -25.63
N ILE A 5 7.04 0.06 -24.43
CA ILE A 5 6.63 -0.93 -23.43
C ILE A 5 5.18 -0.66 -23.03
N SER A 6 4.33 -1.67 -23.17
CA SER A 6 2.90 -1.61 -22.81
C SER A 6 2.55 -2.52 -21.62
N PHE A 7 3.40 -3.51 -21.32
CA PHE A 7 3.20 -4.45 -20.23
C PHE A 7 4.54 -4.94 -19.67
N TYR A 8 4.67 -4.99 -18.35
CA TYR A 8 5.87 -5.52 -17.67
C TYR A 8 5.50 -6.09 -16.30
N LEU A 9 5.84 -7.36 -16.03
CA LEU A 9 5.61 -8.03 -14.75
C LEU A 9 4.18 -7.85 -14.17
N GLY A 10 3.15 -7.87 -15.01
CA GLY A 10 1.76 -7.69 -14.59
C GLY A 10 1.27 -6.24 -14.53
N LEU A 11 2.16 -5.27 -14.70
CA LEU A 11 1.84 -3.84 -14.79
C LEU A 11 1.52 -3.46 -16.23
N GLN A 12 0.42 -2.74 -16.41
CA GLN A 12 0.05 -2.10 -17.67
C GLN A 12 0.64 -0.70 -17.70
N ILE A 13 1.35 -0.38 -18.78
CA ILE A 13 2.08 0.88 -18.93
C ILE A 13 1.51 1.62 -20.13
N SER A 14 1.02 2.83 -19.91
CA SER A 14 0.52 3.72 -20.96
C SER A 14 1.39 4.98 -21.01
N GLN A 15 2.06 5.20 -22.13
CA GLN A 15 3.02 6.30 -22.30
C GLN A 15 2.49 7.31 -23.29
N ASN A 16 2.36 8.56 -22.86
CA ASN A 16 1.93 9.68 -23.70
C ASN A 16 2.90 10.87 -23.54
N PRO A 17 2.79 11.94 -24.35
CA PRO A 17 3.70 13.09 -24.24
C PRO A 17 3.69 13.80 -22.88
N ARG A 18 2.60 13.68 -22.09
CA ARG A 18 2.46 14.29 -20.76
C ARG A 18 3.07 13.44 -19.64
N GLY A 19 3.26 12.14 -19.84
CA GLY A 19 3.76 11.25 -18.80
C GLY A 19 3.46 9.77 -19.02
N ILE A 20 3.70 9.00 -17.96
CA ILE A 20 3.53 7.54 -17.91
C ILE A 20 2.46 7.20 -16.88
N PHE A 21 1.48 6.41 -17.28
CA PHE A 21 0.48 5.84 -16.39
C PHE A 21 0.74 4.34 -16.18
N ILE A 22 0.81 3.90 -14.93
CA ILE A 22 1.04 2.50 -14.55
C ILE A 22 -0.14 2.00 -13.72
N ASN A 23 -0.77 0.89 -14.13
CA ASN A 23 -1.88 0.29 -13.39
C ASN A 23 -1.88 -1.24 -13.50
N GLN A 24 -2.77 -1.87 -12.73
CA GLN A 24 -3.00 -3.33 -12.74
C GLN A 24 -4.48 -3.66 -13.03
N SER A 25 -5.17 -2.86 -13.84
CA SER A 25 -6.63 -3.00 -14.05
C SER A 25 -7.04 -4.39 -14.56
N LYS A 26 -6.27 -4.98 -15.49
CA LYS A 26 -6.50 -6.36 -15.97
C LYS A 26 -6.40 -7.38 -14.83
N TYR A 27 -5.40 -7.24 -13.95
CA TYR A 27 -5.23 -8.14 -12.82
C TYR A 27 -6.33 -7.92 -11.76
N ALA A 28 -6.72 -6.67 -11.51
CA ALA A 28 -7.84 -6.34 -10.62
C ALA A 28 -9.15 -6.98 -11.09
N LEU A 29 -9.50 -6.87 -12.38
CA LEU A 29 -10.70 -7.51 -12.95
C LEU A 29 -10.64 -9.04 -12.83
N LYS A 30 -9.51 -9.65 -13.18
CA LYS A 30 -9.32 -11.11 -13.04
C LYS A 30 -9.48 -11.56 -11.58
N SER A 31 -8.97 -10.76 -10.64
CA SER A 31 -9.07 -11.01 -9.20
C SER A 31 -10.51 -10.89 -8.71
N LEU A 32 -11.24 -9.87 -9.15
CA LEU A 32 -12.67 -9.70 -8.84
C LEU A 32 -13.48 -10.91 -9.34
N LYS A 33 -13.21 -11.37 -10.57
CA LYS A 33 -13.82 -12.59 -11.13
C LYS A 33 -13.51 -13.83 -10.30
N LYS A 34 -12.23 -14.02 -9.94
CA LYS A 34 -11.76 -15.18 -9.16
C LYS A 34 -12.51 -15.34 -7.83
N TYR A 35 -12.81 -14.24 -7.15
CA TYR A 35 -13.47 -14.25 -5.84
C TYR A 35 -14.95 -13.86 -5.89
N GLY A 36 -15.56 -13.72 -7.08
CA GLY A 36 -17.00 -13.49 -7.24
C GLY A 36 -17.50 -12.06 -6.99
N PHE A 37 -16.65 -11.04 -7.15
CA PHE A 37 -16.98 -9.63 -6.89
C PHE A 37 -17.34 -8.80 -8.15
N GLU A 38 -17.53 -9.43 -9.31
CA GLU A 38 -17.84 -8.71 -10.57
C GLU A 38 -19.20 -7.97 -10.52
N SER A 39 -20.19 -8.57 -9.87
CA SER A 39 -21.57 -8.06 -9.77
C SER A 39 -21.89 -7.41 -8.42
N TYR A 40 -20.91 -7.28 -7.53
CA TYR A 40 -21.11 -6.66 -6.22
C TYR A 40 -21.15 -5.14 -6.35
N GLU A 41 -21.99 -4.50 -5.53
CA GLU A 41 -22.00 -3.05 -5.41
C GLU A 41 -20.68 -2.55 -4.80
N PRO A 42 -20.03 -1.55 -5.44
CA PRO A 42 -18.80 -0.98 -4.93
C PRO A 42 -19.05 -0.22 -3.63
N VAL A 43 -17.98 0.00 -2.89
CA VAL A 43 -17.98 0.84 -1.67
C VAL A 43 -16.86 1.86 -1.77
N ASP A 44 -17.07 3.04 -1.21
CA ASP A 44 -16.10 4.14 -1.32
C ASP A 44 -14.97 4.07 -0.28
N THR A 45 -15.09 3.21 0.73
CA THR A 45 -14.10 3.09 1.81
C THR A 45 -13.56 1.68 1.95
N LEU A 46 -12.24 1.59 2.13
CA LEU A 46 -11.49 0.34 2.29
C LEU A 46 -11.80 -0.38 3.61
N MET A 47 -11.91 0.38 4.69
CA MET A 47 -12.22 -0.09 6.03
C MET A 47 -13.19 0.87 6.69
N VAL A 48 -13.91 0.38 7.71
CA VAL A 48 -14.77 1.23 8.53
C VAL A 48 -13.88 1.91 9.56
N GLU A 49 -14.00 3.23 9.70
CA GLU A 49 -13.13 4.07 10.52
C GLU A 49 -13.05 3.63 12.01
N LYS A 50 -14.11 2.97 12.51
CA LYS A 50 -14.20 2.40 13.86
C LYS A 50 -14.09 0.87 13.91
N SER A 51 -13.97 0.16 12.78
CA SER A 51 -13.76 -1.29 12.81
C SER A 51 -12.31 -1.58 13.17
N LYS A 52 -12.05 -1.63 14.47
CA LYS A 52 -10.77 -2.14 14.93
C LYS A 52 -10.79 -3.66 14.76
N LEU A 53 -9.91 -4.15 13.88
CA LEU A 53 -9.66 -5.58 13.74
C LEU A 53 -8.85 -6.04 14.97
N ASP A 54 -9.14 -7.26 15.41
CA ASP A 54 -8.51 -7.92 16.55
C ASP A 54 -8.38 -9.42 16.25
N GLU A 55 -7.67 -10.16 17.09
CA GLU A 55 -7.46 -11.60 16.90
C GLU A 55 -8.74 -12.45 16.83
N ASP A 56 -9.87 -11.92 17.30
CA ASP A 56 -11.19 -12.57 17.27
C ASP A 56 -11.14 -14.02 17.80
N LYS A 57 -10.61 -14.20 19.03
CA LYS A 57 -10.28 -15.52 19.61
C LYS A 57 -11.44 -16.51 19.59
N GLU A 58 -12.64 -16.01 19.84
CA GLU A 58 -13.90 -16.79 19.87
C GLU A 58 -14.59 -16.87 18.50
N GLY A 59 -14.11 -16.10 17.52
CA GLY A 59 -14.65 -16.06 16.18
C GLY A 59 -14.47 -17.39 15.44
N LYS A 60 -15.44 -17.66 14.56
CA LYS A 60 -15.42 -18.85 13.71
C LYS A 60 -14.25 -18.77 12.73
N ALA A 61 -13.31 -19.71 12.88
CA ALA A 61 -12.18 -19.87 11.99
C ALA A 61 -12.65 -20.19 10.55
N VAL A 62 -11.89 -19.71 9.56
CA VAL A 62 -12.14 -19.98 8.14
C VAL A 62 -10.97 -20.74 7.53
N ASP A 63 -11.14 -21.26 6.32
CA ASP A 63 -10.04 -21.86 5.57
C ASP A 63 -8.88 -20.87 5.37
N PRO A 64 -7.69 -21.13 5.95
CA PRO A 64 -6.54 -20.26 5.80
C PRO A 64 -6.09 -20.14 4.35
N SER A 65 -6.23 -21.19 3.55
CA SER A 65 -5.77 -21.22 2.16
C SER A 65 -6.51 -20.20 1.30
N HIS A 66 -7.84 -20.16 1.42
CA HIS A 66 -8.67 -19.16 0.76
C HIS A 66 -8.31 -17.73 1.21
N TYR A 67 -8.15 -17.51 2.51
CA TYR A 67 -7.78 -16.22 3.07
C TYR A 67 -6.41 -15.74 2.59
N HIS A 68 -5.40 -16.60 2.63
CA HIS A 68 -4.04 -16.31 2.13
C HIS A 68 -4.08 -15.97 0.64
N GLY A 69 -4.86 -16.71 -0.15
CA GLY A 69 -5.07 -16.42 -1.57
C GLY A 69 -5.61 -15.01 -1.79
N MET A 70 -6.64 -14.60 -1.04
CA MET A 70 -7.22 -13.26 -1.10
C MET A 70 -6.20 -12.18 -0.72
N ILE A 71 -5.48 -12.35 0.39
CA ILE A 71 -4.47 -11.38 0.85
C ILE A 71 -3.31 -11.29 -0.13
N GLY A 72 -2.78 -12.41 -0.61
CA GLY A 72 -1.69 -12.41 -1.60
C GLY A 72 -2.09 -11.71 -2.91
N THR A 73 -3.34 -11.87 -3.33
CA THR A 73 -3.88 -11.16 -4.50
C THR A 73 -3.88 -9.65 -4.29
N LEU A 74 -4.34 -9.21 -3.11
CA LEU A 74 -4.38 -7.78 -2.78
C LEU A 74 -2.98 -7.19 -2.55
N LEU A 75 -2.06 -7.95 -1.94
CA LEU A 75 -0.65 -7.56 -1.78
C LEU A 75 0.02 -7.34 -3.15
N TYR A 76 -0.29 -8.17 -4.14
CA TYR A 76 0.25 -7.97 -5.48
C TYR A 76 -0.30 -6.71 -6.16
N LEU A 77 -1.55 -6.33 -5.87
CA LEU A 77 -2.15 -5.08 -6.35
C LEU A 77 -1.54 -3.83 -5.71
N THR A 78 -1.00 -3.91 -4.50
CA THR A 78 -0.44 -2.73 -3.83
C THR A 78 0.77 -2.14 -4.57
N ALA A 79 1.38 -2.90 -5.49
CA ALA A 79 2.47 -2.46 -6.36
C ALA A 79 2.10 -1.25 -7.26
N SER A 80 0.82 -1.08 -7.62
CA SER A 80 0.32 0.10 -8.34
C SER A 80 -0.80 0.84 -7.61
N ARG A 81 -1.18 0.33 -6.42
CA ARG A 81 -2.32 0.79 -5.62
C ARG A 81 -1.91 1.05 -4.17
N PRO A 82 -1.15 2.13 -3.93
CA PRO A 82 -0.70 2.53 -2.59
C PRO A 82 -1.87 2.76 -1.63
N ASP A 83 -3.03 3.17 -2.14
CA ASP A 83 -4.25 3.36 -1.37
C ASP A 83 -4.72 2.07 -0.66
N LEU A 84 -4.45 0.89 -1.23
CA LEU A 84 -4.82 -0.39 -0.62
C LEU A 84 -3.86 -0.81 0.52
N GLN A 85 -2.66 -0.24 0.57
CA GLN A 85 -1.54 -0.75 1.37
C GLN A 85 -1.90 -0.93 2.84
N PHE A 86 -2.46 0.10 3.47
CA PHE A 86 -2.80 0.08 4.89
C PHE A 86 -3.84 -1.01 5.21
N ALA A 87 -4.96 -1.03 4.49
CA ALA A 87 -6.05 -1.98 4.73
C ALA A 87 -5.62 -3.44 4.52
N VAL A 88 -4.82 -3.69 3.49
CA VAL A 88 -4.28 -5.02 3.19
C VAL A 88 -3.29 -5.46 4.28
N CYS A 89 -2.38 -4.57 4.69
CA CYS A 89 -1.43 -4.84 5.79
C CYS A 89 -2.15 -5.12 7.12
N MET A 90 -3.26 -4.44 7.40
CA MET A 90 -4.08 -4.73 8.57
C MET A 90 -4.67 -6.13 8.53
N CYS A 91 -5.30 -6.51 7.42
CA CYS A 91 -5.89 -7.84 7.28
C CYS A 91 -4.81 -8.95 7.26
N ALA A 92 -3.63 -8.69 6.70
CA ALA A 92 -2.54 -9.65 6.63
C ALA A 92 -2.00 -10.09 8.02
N GLN A 93 -2.24 -9.32 9.08
CA GLN A 93 -1.78 -9.67 10.43
C GLN A 93 -2.44 -10.95 10.97
N TYR A 94 -3.61 -11.31 10.45
CA TYR A 94 -4.43 -12.41 10.95
C TYR A 94 -4.31 -13.70 10.12
N GLN A 95 -3.29 -13.79 9.25
CA GLN A 95 -3.08 -14.96 8.40
C GLN A 95 -2.87 -16.27 9.18
N ALA A 96 -2.35 -16.23 10.41
CA ALA A 96 -2.12 -17.43 11.20
C ALA A 96 -3.42 -18.16 11.59
N ARG A 97 -4.48 -17.39 11.89
CA ARG A 97 -5.80 -17.92 12.24
C ARG A 97 -6.89 -16.92 11.82
N PRO A 98 -7.24 -16.87 10.54
CA PRO A 98 -8.28 -15.96 10.06
C PRO A 98 -9.67 -16.43 10.51
N THR A 99 -10.57 -15.46 10.70
CA THR A 99 -11.97 -15.70 11.09
C THR A 99 -12.94 -15.07 10.09
N GLU A 100 -14.24 -15.32 10.24
CA GLU A 100 -15.28 -14.70 9.40
C GLU A 100 -15.25 -13.17 9.46
N LYS A 101 -14.92 -12.58 10.63
CA LYS A 101 -14.71 -11.14 10.80
C LYS A 101 -13.60 -10.61 9.88
N HIS A 102 -12.47 -11.31 9.84
CA HIS A 102 -11.34 -10.97 8.96
C HIS A 102 -11.70 -11.09 7.48
N VAL A 103 -12.39 -12.17 7.10
CA VAL A 103 -12.88 -12.35 5.73
C VAL A 103 -13.79 -11.19 5.34
N HIS A 104 -14.71 -10.79 6.21
CA HIS A 104 -15.62 -9.68 5.95
C HIS A 104 -14.88 -8.37 5.62
N ALA A 105 -13.81 -8.06 6.36
CA ALA A 105 -12.95 -6.91 6.08
C ALA A 105 -12.29 -7.01 4.71
N VAL A 106 -11.74 -8.18 4.35
CA VAL A 106 -11.13 -8.39 3.03
C VAL A 106 -12.16 -8.29 1.90
N LYS A 107 -13.38 -8.81 2.10
CA LYS A 107 -14.49 -8.68 1.14
C LYS A 107 -14.82 -7.21 0.87
N ARG A 108 -14.74 -6.33 1.90
CA ARG A 108 -14.91 -4.89 1.72
C ARG A 108 -13.84 -4.28 0.82
N ILE A 109 -12.57 -4.69 0.98
CA ILE A 109 -11.46 -4.25 0.11
C ILE A 109 -11.73 -4.64 -1.35
N PHE A 110 -12.24 -5.84 -1.62
CA PHE A 110 -12.62 -6.26 -2.98
C PHE A 110 -13.78 -5.42 -3.55
N ARG A 111 -14.79 -5.07 -2.74
CA ARG A 111 -15.85 -4.16 -3.16
C ARG A 111 -15.33 -2.75 -3.49
N TYR A 112 -14.38 -2.24 -2.72
CA TYR A 112 -13.72 -0.97 -3.02
C TYR A 112 -12.91 -1.06 -4.32
N LEU A 113 -12.15 -2.14 -4.50
CA LEU A 113 -11.39 -2.40 -5.72
C LEU A 113 -12.30 -2.40 -6.95
N ARG A 114 -13.53 -2.95 -6.83
CA ARG A 114 -14.53 -2.97 -7.91
C ARG A 114 -14.88 -1.58 -8.44
N GLY A 115 -15.04 -0.60 -7.55
CA GLY A 115 -15.32 0.79 -7.91
C GLY A 115 -14.10 1.55 -8.44
N THR A 116 -12.89 1.04 -8.19
CA THR A 116 -11.64 1.77 -8.41
C THR A 116 -10.66 1.03 -9.33
N VAL A 117 -11.12 0.07 -10.13
CA VAL A 117 -10.28 -0.82 -10.98
C VAL A 117 -9.30 -0.06 -11.88
N HIS A 118 -9.69 1.12 -12.37
CA HIS A 118 -8.92 1.94 -13.31
C HIS A 118 -7.84 2.80 -12.65
N ARG A 119 -7.76 2.84 -11.31
CA ARG A 119 -6.74 3.61 -10.60
C ARG A 119 -5.35 3.00 -10.77
N GLY A 120 -4.35 3.86 -10.69
CA GLY A 120 -2.94 3.53 -10.82
C GLY A 120 -2.06 4.73 -10.51
N LEU A 121 -0.78 4.63 -10.86
CA LEU A 121 0.23 5.64 -10.62
C LEU A 121 0.42 6.51 -11.87
N TRP A 122 0.43 7.83 -11.69
CA TRP A 122 0.72 8.80 -12.75
C TRP A 122 2.09 9.42 -12.53
N TYR A 123 2.92 9.41 -13.59
CA TYR A 123 4.26 9.94 -13.60
C TYR A 123 4.36 11.04 -14.66
N PRO A 124 4.20 12.33 -14.31
CA PRO A 124 4.33 13.42 -15.26
C PRO A 124 5.75 13.49 -15.84
N LYS A 125 5.89 13.87 -17.11
CA LYS A 125 7.18 13.95 -17.81
C LYS A 125 8.04 15.10 -17.30
N ASP A 126 7.45 16.26 -17.14
CA ASP A 126 8.15 17.50 -16.81
C ASP A 126 7.99 17.78 -15.31
N SER A 127 8.94 17.28 -14.54
CA SER A 127 9.10 17.68 -13.14
C SER A 127 10.58 17.92 -12.89
N SER A 128 10.89 18.87 -12.00
CA SER A 128 12.21 18.94 -11.40
C SER A 128 12.54 17.63 -10.68
N VAL A 129 13.74 17.55 -10.12
CA VAL A 129 14.17 16.39 -9.38
C VAL A 129 14.39 16.84 -7.94
N SER A 130 13.35 16.72 -7.11
CA SER A 130 13.42 16.89 -5.66
C SER A 130 12.75 15.70 -4.98
N ILE A 131 13.26 15.33 -3.80
CA ILE A 131 12.65 14.27 -2.99
C ILE A 131 11.80 14.94 -1.92
N THR A 132 10.57 14.48 -1.77
CA THR A 132 9.68 14.86 -0.67
C THR A 132 9.15 13.60 -0.02
N ASP A 133 9.18 13.53 1.31
CA ASP A 133 8.65 12.41 2.05
C ASP A 133 7.62 12.86 3.08
N PHE A 134 6.68 11.97 3.32
CA PHE A 134 5.69 12.11 4.37
C PHE A 134 5.73 10.85 5.20
N THR A 135 5.71 11.03 6.52
CA THR A 135 5.66 9.93 7.47
C THR A 135 4.65 10.27 8.54
N ASP A 136 3.95 9.23 8.99
CA ASP A 136 3.00 9.32 10.07
C ASP A 136 3.04 8.03 10.90
N ALA A 137 2.65 8.12 12.16
CA ALA A 137 2.55 6.97 13.03
C ALA A 137 1.38 7.10 13.99
N ASP A 138 0.60 6.03 14.10
CA ASP A 138 -0.35 5.94 15.19
C ASP A 138 0.36 5.61 16.52
N HIS A 139 -0.25 6.02 17.63
CA HIS A 139 0.14 5.53 18.95
C HIS A 139 -0.72 4.34 19.32
N ALA A 140 -0.08 3.18 19.47
CA ALA A 140 -0.75 1.95 19.86
C ALA A 140 -1.97 1.59 18.99
N GLY A 141 -1.90 1.76 17.67
CA GLY A 141 -3.03 1.51 16.78
C GLY A 141 -3.41 0.04 16.61
N CYS A 142 -2.46 -0.89 16.80
CA CYS A 142 -2.80 -2.31 16.85
C CYS A 142 -3.52 -2.65 18.17
N GLN A 143 -4.77 -3.11 18.10
CA GLN A 143 -5.52 -3.47 19.31
C GLN A 143 -4.87 -4.59 20.10
N ASP A 144 -4.39 -5.62 19.39
CA ASP A 144 -3.90 -6.84 20.02
C ASP A 144 -2.57 -6.62 20.75
N THR A 145 -1.67 -5.85 20.13
CA THR A 145 -0.29 -5.69 20.64
C THR A 145 0.00 -4.33 21.24
N ARG A 146 -0.91 -3.35 21.08
CA ARG A 146 -0.69 -1.94 21.42
C ARG A 146 0.57 -1.34 20.76
N ARG A 147 1.05 -1.96 19.68
CA ARG A 147 2.18 -1.45 18.89
C ARG A 147 1.69 -0.46 17.85
N SER A 148 2.52 0.54 17.61
CA SER A 148 2.30 1.56 16.59
C SER A 148 2.38 0.99 15.17
N ILE A 149 1.60 1.57 14.28
CA ILE A 149 1.68 1.38 12.83
C ILE A 149 2.20 2.68 12.25
N SER A 150 3.27 2.59 11.48
CA SER A 150 3.81 3.73 10.75
C SER A 150 3.51 3.61 9.28
N GLY A 151 3.07 4.72 8.70
CA GLY A 151 2.91 4.94 7.27
C GLY A 151 4.03 5.81 6.76
N SER A 152 4.50 5.55 5.55
CA SER A 152 5.38 6.49 4.85
C SER A 152 5.09 6.51 3.36
N VAL A 153 5.28 7.66 2.74
CA VAL A 153 5.07 7.91 1.32
C VAL A 153 6.19 8.81 0.84
N GLN A 154 6.93 8.40 -0.19
CA GLN A 154 8.04 9.14 -0.76
C GLN A 154 7.77 9.48 -2.22
N PHE A 155 7.96 10.75 -2.55
CA PHE A 155 7.78 11.30 -3.87
C PHE A 155 9.11 11.80 -4.45
N LEU A 156 9.21 11.69 -5.76
CA LEU A 156 10.14 12.45 -6.57
C LEU A 156 9.34 13.56 -7.26
N GLU A 157 9.29 14.74 -6.67
CA GLU A 157 8.30 15.81 -6.95
C GLU A 157 6.85 15.29 -6.85
N GLU A 158 6.15 15.21 -7.98
CA GLU A 158 4.75 14.75 -8.07
C GLU A 158 4.67 13.23 -8.26
N ARG A 159 5.81 12.55 -8.37
CA ARG A 159 5.89 11.12 -8.71
C ARG A 159 5.99 10.29 -7.46
N LEU A 160 4.93 9.55 -7.13
CA LEU A 160 4.98 8.59 -6.04
C LEU A 160 5.89 7.40 -6.42
N ILE A 161 7.00 7.24 -5.70
CA ILE A 161 8.02 6.22 -6.00
C ILE A 161 8.11 5.12 -4.95
N SER A 162 7.68 5.39 -3.72
CA SER A 162 7.72 4.42 -2.62
C SER A 162 6.66 4.73 -1.58
N TRP A 163 6.12 3.69 -0.97
CA TRP A 163 5.13 3.78 0.09
C TRP A 163 5.26 2.56 1.00
N SER A 164 4.87 2.71 2.25
CA SER A 164 4.82 1.60 3.19
C SER A 164 3.80 1.81 4.28
N SER A 165 3.28 0.71 4.81
CA SER A 165 2.53 0.68 6.07
C SER A 165 3.03 -0.52 6.87
N LYS A 166 3.60 -0.26 8.05
CA LYS A 166 4.29 -1.28 8.84
C LYS A 166 3.98 -1.13 10.32
N ARG A 167 3.54 -2.21 10.94
CA ARG A 167 3.48 -2.35 12.41
C ARG A 167 4.91 -2.41 12.96
N LYS A 168 5.21 -1.60 13.97
CA LYS A 168 6.53 -1.57 14.62
C LYS A 168 6.76 -2.81 15.47
N LYS A 169 8.03 -3.14 15.70
CA LYS A 169 8.44 -4.30 16.52
C LYS A 169 8.32 -4.01 18.01
N SER A 170 8.63 -2.78 18.42
CA SER A 170 8.46 -2.28 19.78
C SER A 170 7.15 -1.50 19.93
N ALA A 171 6.64 -1.45 21.15
CA ALA A 171 5.58 -0.51 21.52
C ALA A 171 6.22 0.82 21.93
N ALA A 172 5.72 1.92 21.39
CA ALA A 172 6.14 3.25 21.80
C ALA A 172 5.41 3.65 23.09
N ILE A 173 6.12 4.31 24.00
CA ILE A 173 5.59 4.83 25.27
C ILE A 173 4.81 6.13 25.09
N SER A 174 5.01 6.85 23.97
CA SER A 174 4.25 8.06 23.63
C SER A 174 3.98 8.18 22.12
N SER A 175 3.05 9.06 21.73
CA SER A 175 2.82 9.41 20.32
C SER A 175 4.07 10.03 19.69
N THR A 176 4.74 10.93 20.41
CA THR A 176 5.98 11.58 19.95
C THR A 176 7.08 10.57 19.67
N GLU A 177 7.23 9.54 20.51
CA GLU A 177 8.21 8.48 20.24
C GLU A 177 7.82 7.65 19.00
N ALA A 178 6.53 7.34 18.83
CA ALA A 178 6.06 6.62 17.65
C ALA A 178 6.35 7.39 16.36
N GLU A 179 6.09 8.70 16.36
CA GLU A 179 6.42 9.62 15.27
C GLU A 179 7.92 9.67 15.02
N TYR A 180 8.75 9.78 16.06
CA TYR A 180 10.20 9.81 15.93
C TYR A 180 10.77 8.51 15.33
N ILE A 181 10.25 7.34 15.75
CA ILE A 181 10.62 6.03 15.20
C ILE A 181 10.18 5.90 13.73
N ALA A 182 9.07 6.51 13.35
CA ALA A 182 8.62 6.55 11.95
C ALA A 182 9.52 7.43 11.11
N LEU A 183 9.82 8.64 11.60
CA LEU A 183 10.71 9.62 10.97
C LEU A 183 12.12 9.06 10.75
N SER A 184 12.70 8.40 11.75
CA SER A 184 14.00 7.74 11.61
C SER A 184 14.03 6.71 10.48
N GLY A 185 12.97 5.89 10.37
CA GLY A 185 12.84 4.93 9.28
C GLY A 185 12.65 5.57 7.91
N CYS A 186 11.90 6.68 7.85
CA CYS A 186 11.71 7.46 6.63
C CYS A 186 13.02 8.08 6.17
N TYR A 187 13.76 8.70 7.09
CA TYR A 187 15.06 9.32 6.81
C TYR A 187 16.07 8.31 6.24
N ALA A 188 16.13 7.10 6.79
CA ALA A 188 16.97 6.03 6.24
C ALA A 188 16.59 5.68 4.78
N GLN A 189 15.29 5.66 4.46
CA GLN A 189 14.80 5.41 3.09
C GLN A 189 15.23 6.54 2.14
N ILE A 190 15.16 7.79 2.58
CA ILE A 190 15.57 8.95 1.77
C ILE A 190 17.07 8.93 1.51
N LEU A 191 17.88 8.64 2.52
CA LEU A 191 19.34 8.51 2.35
C LEU A 191 19.68 7.44 1.30
N TRP A 192 19.00 6.29 1.36
CA TRP A 192 19.15 5.25 0.36
C TRP A 192 18.74 5.72 -1.05
N MET A 193 17.59 6.40 -1.18
CA MET A 193 17.15 6.96 -2.47
C MET A 193 18.13 7.98 -3.03
N ARG A 194 18.68 8.87 -2.19
CA ARG A 194 19.69 9.84 -2.61
C ARG A 194 20.95 9.16 -3.14
N SER A 195 21.42 8.12 -2.46
CA SER A 195 22.56 7.34 -2.94
C SER A 195 22.27 6.76 -4.33
N GLN A 196 21.10 6.13 -4.51
CA GLN A 196 20.72 5.55 -5.80
C GLN A 196 20.60 6.61 -6.91
N LEU A 197 20.01 7.77 -6.63
CA LEU A 197 19.89 8.82 -7.63
C LEU A 197 21.24 9.45 -7.96
N SER A 198 22.17 9.54 -7.00
CA SER A 198 23.55 9.94 -7.25
C SER A 198 24.25 8.95 -8.19
N ASP A 199 24.03 7.64 -8.03
CA ASP A 199 24.56 6.63 -8.95
C ASP A 199 24.01 6.79 -10.38
N TYR A 200 22.78 7.31 -10.52
CA TYR A 200 22.19 7.69 -11.80
C TYR A 200 22.62 9.08 -12.32
N GLY A 201 23.54 9.76 -11.65
CA GLY A 201 24.07 11.07 -12.06
C GLY A 201 23.19 12.27 -11.66
N LEU A 202 22.20 12.08 -10.78
CA LEU A 202 21.36 13.15 -10.26
C LEU A 202 21.91 13.63 -8.90
N ALA A 203 22.52 14.81 -8.87
CA ALA A 203 23.08 15.39 -7.65
C ALA A 203 22.02 16.21 -6.89
N PHE A 204 21.90 15.97 -5.58
CA PHE A 204 21.00 16.72 -4.68
C PHE A 204 21.79 17.49 -3.65
N ASN A 205 21.80 18.83 -3.76
CA ASN A 205 22.56 19.69 -2.86
C ASN A 205 21.75 20.14 -1.62
N LYS A 206 20.44 19.93 -1.60
CA LYS A 206 19.57 20.28 -0.46
C LYS A 206 19.33 19.07 0.43
N ILE A 207 19.36 19.29 1.75
CA ILE A 207 18.92 18.30 2.74
C ILE A 207 17.39 18.15 2.58
N PRO A 208 16.83 16.93 2.58
CA PRO A 208 15.38 16.74 2.54
C PRO A 208 14.83 17.25 3.88
N THR A 209 13.86 18.17 3.80
CA THR A 209 13.11 18.69 4.94
C THR A 209 11.76 18.02 5.00
#